data_AF-A0A2V7EXR0-F1
#
_entry.id   AF-A0A2V7EXR0-F1
#
_cell.length_a   1.000
_cell.length_b   1.000
_cell.length_c   1.000
_cell.angle_alpha   90.00
_cell.angle_beta   90.00
_cell.angle_gamma   90.00
#
_symmetry.space_group_name_H-M   'P 1'
#
loop_
_entity.id
_entity.type
_entity.pdbx_description
1 polymer ?
#
loop_
_entity_poly.entity_id
_entity_poly.type
_entity_poly.pdbx_seq_one_letter_code
_entity_poly.pdbx_strand_id
1 'polypeptide(L)'
;MSRTDEMPMNGGYLVIVPAADRALFEYLEHRFKGDPSTSVLVERRKVARPSPRAVVLFHGVSVVRLGEPAPPFPSHVSRPDNRRHTMNEVDLEDRQRVERWLEESQYLLGRLIPGYIDDRERLKMRLVGAEEDADRLRHEIEGLRREVASLLAELQHHRNEQAATAEAFAAVLGQLSDLQKPLTEVHRRLQSVHAPAMNGAYSHA
;
A
#
# COMPACT_ATOMS: atom_id res chain seq x y z
N MET A 1 -39.42 -33.69 -13.21
CA MET A 1 -39.09 -34.86 -12.36
C MET A 1 -37.56 -34.90 -12.27
N SER A 2 -36.99 -33.94 -11.54
CA SER A 2 -36.50 -34.10 -10.16
C SER A 2 -35.27 -35.00 -10.14
N ARG A 3 -34.14 -34.41 -10.57
CA ARG A 3 -32.80 -34.94 -10.34
C ARG A 3 -32.53 -34.69 -8.86
N THR A 4 -32.63 -35.73 -8.04
CA THR A 4 -32.14 -35.72 -6.66
C THR A 4 -30.65 -35.42 -6.71
N ASP A 5 -30.33 -34.18 -6.41
CA ASP A 5 -28.98 -33.71 -6.13
C ASP A 5 -28.58 -34.34 -4.79
N GLU A 6 -28.02 -35.55 -4.84
CA GLU A 6 -27.31 -36.16 -3.73
C GLU A 6 -26.11 -35.26 -3.41
N MET A 7 -26.36 -34.27 -2.56
CA MET A 7 -25.29 -33.54 -1.88
C MET A 7 -24.41 -34.57 -1.17
N PRO A 8 -23.09 -34.59 -1.40
CA PRO A 8 -22.23 -35.47 -0.63
C PRO A 8 -22.32 -35.05 0.83
N MET A 9 -22.96 -35.90 1.63
CA MET A 9 -22.94 -35.90 3.09
C MET A 9 -21.53 -36.25 3.59
N ASN A 10 -20.53 -35.43 3.28
CA ASN A 10 -19.16 -35.57 3.77
C ASN A 10 -18.74 -34.26 4.42
N GLY A 11 -18.45 -34.33 5.72
CA GLY A 11 -18.31 -33.17 6.61
C GLY A 11 -17.25 -32.16 6.13
N GLY A 12 -17.72 -30.99 5.71
CA GLY A 12 -16.89 -29.85 5.34
C GLY A 12 -16.37 -29.08 6.55
N TYR A 13 -15.33 -28.28 6.37
CA TYR A 13 -14.73 -27.39 7.34
C TYR A 13 -15.22 -25.96 7.10
N LEU A 14 -15.54 -25.27 8.20
CA LEU A 14 -15.88 -23.86 8.22
C LEU A 14 -14.76 -23.10 8.91
N VAL A 15 -14.08 -22.23 8.18
CA VAL A 15 -13.06 -21.32 8.69
C VAL A 15 -13.72 -19.98 8.99
N ILE A 16 -13.72 -19.60 10.25
CA ILE A 16 -14.31 -18.37 10.77
C ILE A 16 -13.18 -17.36 11.01
N VAL A 17 -13.23 -16.22 10.33
CA VAL A 17 -12.22 -15.15 10.39
C VAL A 17 -12.78 -13.97 11.17
N PRO A 18 -12.03 -13.31 12.08
CA PRO A 18 -12.52 -12.14 12.79
C PRO A 18 -12.93 -11.00 11.84
N ALA A 19 -14.03 -10.31 12.15
CA ALA A 19 -14.49 -9.16 11.35
C ALA A 19 -13.51 -7.98 11.29
N ALA A 20 -12.57 -7.91 12.23
CA ALA A 20 -11.51 -6.90 12.24
C ALA A 20 -10.49 -7.10 11.12
N ASP A 21 -10.38 -8.32 10.56
CA ASP A 21 -9.35 -8.67 9.58
C ASP A 21 -9.96 -9.10 8.24
N ARG A 22 -10.44 -8.10 7.49
CA ARG A 22 -11.05 -8.30 6.16
C ARG A 22 -10.04 -8.76 5.11
N ALA A 23 -8.78 -8.33 5.22
CA ALA A 23 -7.72 -8.76 4.31
C ALA A 23 -7.45 -10.26 4.48
N LEU A 24 -7.46 -10.77 5.71
CA LEU A 24 -7.35 -12.19 6.00
C LEU A 24 -8.54 -13.00 5.45
N PHE A 25 -9.76 -12.46 5.52
CA PHE A 25 -10.92 -13.09 4.90
C PHE A 25 -10.76 -13.25 3.38
N GLU A 26 -10.42 -12.17 2.66
CA GLU A 26 -10.27 -12.20 1.20
C GLU A 26 -9.14 -13.14 0.77
N TYR A 27 -8.05 -13.17 1.55
CA TYR A 27 -6.94 -14.11 1.34
C TYR A 27 -7.37 -15.57 1.47
N LEU A 28 -8.09 -15.91 2.55
CA LEU A 28 -8.51 -17.27 2.83
C LEU A 28 -9.62 -17.74 1.90
N GLU A 29 -10.57 -16.87 1.57
CA GLU A 29 -11.59 -17.12 0.55
C GLU A 29 -10.94 -17.44 -0.80
N HIS A 30 -9.91 -16.67 -1.21
CA HIS A 30 -9.17 -16.96 -2.44
C HIS A 30 -8.41 -18.28 -2.37
N ARG A 31 -7.76 -18.57 -1.23
CA ARG A 31 -6.99 -19.81 -1.02
C ARG A 31 -7.85 -21.06 -1.10
N PHE A 32 -9.04 -21.03 -0.50
CA PHE A 32 -9.94 -22.20 -0.43
C PHE A 32 -11.00 -22.24 -1.54
N LYS A 33 -10.97 -21.31 -2.50
CA LYS A 33 -11.93 -21.23 -3.62
C LYS A 33 -12.08 -22.53 -4.43
N GLY A 34 -11.05 -23.38 -4.45
CA GLY A 34 -11.05 -24.67 -5.15
C GLY A 34 -11.29 -25.90 -4.26
N ASP A 35 -11.46 -25.71 -2.94
CA ASP A 35 -11.71 -26.80 -2.00
C ASP A 35 -13.20 -26.84 -1.64
N PRO A 36 -13.99 -27.76 -2.24
CA PRO A 36 -15.43 -27.86 -1.96
C PRO A 36 -15.72 -28.28 -0.51
N SER A 37 -14.69 -28.77 0.20
CA SER A 37 -14.81 -29.19 1.59
C SER A 37 -14.56 -28.05 2.56
N THR A 38 -14.18 -26.84 2.12
CA THR A 38 -13.81 -25.74 3.01
C THR A 38 -14.56 -24.46 2.67
N SER A 39 -15.32 -23.93 3.63
CA SER A 39 -16.01 -22.65 3.51
C SER A 39 -15.39 -21.62 4.45
N VAL A 40 -15.23 -20.38 4.00
CA VAL A 40 -14.67 -19.29 4.81
C VAL A 40 -15.77 -18.28 5.12
N LEU A 41 -15.95 -17.90 6.39
CA LEU A 41 -16.93 -16.91 6.83
C LEU A 41 -16.32 -15.88 7.76
N VAL A 42 -16.90 -14.69 7.80
CA VAL A 42 -16.54 -13.63 8.74
C VAL A 42 -17.35 -13.74 10.02
N GLU A 43 -16.68 -13.69 11.18
CA GLU A 43 -17.30 -13.69 12.49
C GLU A 43 -18.08 -12.39 12.74
N ARG A 44 -19.40 -12.44 12.56
CA ARG A 44 -20.31 -11.31 12.83
C ARG A 44 -20.80 -11.22 14.28
N ARG A 45 -20.47 -12.20 15.12
CA ARG A 45 -20.96 -12.27 16.51
C ARG A 45 -19.92 -11.64 17.45
N LYS A 46 -20.30 -10.61 18.20
CA LYS A 46 -19.42 -9.94 19.19
C LYS A 46 -19.00 -10.84 20.36
N VAL A 47 -19.73 -11.92 20.62
CA VAL A 47 -19.49 -12.86 21.72
C VAL A 47 -19.98 -14.24 21.27
N ALA A 48 -19.16 -15.00 20.57
CA ALA A 48 -19.39 -16.44 20.43
C ALA A 48 -18.39 -17.15 21.35
N ARG A 49 -18.90 -17.76 22.42
CA ARG A 49 -18.13 -18.75 23.18
C ARG A 49 -17.62 -19.77 22.15
N PRO A 50 -16.32 -20.07 22.08
CA PRO A 50 -15.83 -21.02 21.10
C PRO A 50 -16.63 -22.31 21.28
N SER A 51 -17.21 -22.80 20.19
CA SER A 51 -17.84 -24.12 20.19
C SER A 51 -16.81 -25.10 20.77
N PRO A 52 -17.21 -26.07 21.62
CA PRO A 52 -16.28 -27.10 22.10
C PRO A 52 -15.63 -27.90 20.95
N ARG A 53 -16.11 -27.73 19.72
CA ARG A 53 -15.60 -28.30 18.46
C ARG A 53 -14.76 -27.32 17.61
N ALA A 54 -14.43 -26.12 18.11
CA ALA A 54 -13.68 -25.13 17.36
C ALA A 54 -12.20 -25.14 17.76
N VAL A 55 -11.31 -25.30 16.78
CA VAL A 55 -9.88 -25.05 16.98
C VAL A 55 -9.59 -23.59 16.67
N VAL A 56 -9.23 -22.83 17.71
CA VAL A 56 -8.83 -21.43 17.57
C VAL A 56 -7.35 -21.40 17.20
N LEU A 57 -7.07 -20.89 16.01
CA LEU A 57 -5.75 -20.68 15.45
C LEU A 57 -5.27 -19.24 15.73
N PHE A 58 -4.04 -18.95 15.33
CA PHE A 58 -3.46 -17.62 15.44
C PHE A 58 -4.35 -16.56 14.76
N HIS A 59 -4.32 -15.34 15.31
CA HIS A 59 -5.13 -14.19 14.87
C HIS A 59 -6.64 -14.34 15.10
N GLY A 60 -7.08 -15.32 15.91
CA GLY A 60 -8.49 -15.50 16.25
C GLY A 60 -9.31 -16.24 15.20
N VAL A 61 -8.66 -16.81 14.18
CA VAL A 61 -9.32 -17.66 13.19
C VAL A 61 -9.78 -18.95 13.85
N SER A 62 -11.04 -19.34 13.70
CA SER A 62 -11.60 -20.57 14.28
C SER A 62 -12.02 -21.54 13.19
N VAL A 63 -11.64 -22.81 13.29
CA VAL A 63 -12.04 -23.85 12.32
C VAL A 63 -13.07 -24.78 12.96
N VAL A 64 -14.18 -25.04 12.26
CA VAL A 64 -15.32 -25.84 12.73
C VAL A 64 -15.76 -26.83 11.66
N ARG A 65 -15.82 -28.12 11.95
CA ARG A 65 -16.38 -29.11 11.01
C ARG A 65 -17.93 -29.07 11.00
N LEU A 66 -18.53 -29.03 9.81
CA LEU A 66 -19.97 -29.01 9.53
C LEU A 66 -20.49 -30.43 9.32
N GLY A 67 -21.58 -30.81 10.01
CA GLY A 67 -22.28 -32.08 9.75
C GLY A 67 -22.58 -32.98 10.97
N GLU A 68 -22.46 -32.52 12.22
CA GLU A 68 -22.82 -33.35 13.39
C GLU A 68 -23.97 -32.74 14.20
N PRO A 69 -25.08 -33.49 14.46
CA PRO A 69 -26.12 -33.05 15.40
C PRO A 69 -25.54 -32.89 16.82
N ALA A 70 -26.13 -31.99 17.61
CA ALA A 70 -25.73 -31.77 19.00
C ALA A 70 -25.93 -33.06 19.81
N PRO A 71 -25.01 -33.44 20.72
CA PRO A 71 -25.32 -34.50 21.66
C PRO A 71 -26.54 -34.07 22.48
N PRO A 72 -27.59 -34.92 22.63
CA PRO A 72 -28.67 -34.61 23.52
C PRO A 72 -28.09 -34.47 24.94
N PHE A 73 -28.31 -33.31 25.57
CA PHE A 73 -28.05 -33.16 26.99
C PHE A 73 -28.75 -34.31 27.74
N PRO A 74 -28.09 -35.00 28.69
CA PRO A 74 -28.72 -36.09 29.41
C PRO A 74 -29.76 -35.51 30.35
N SER A 75 -31.00 -35.42 29.85
CA SER A 75 -32.16 -35.06 30.64
C SER A 75 -32.66 -36.33 31.33
N HIS A 76 -32.29 -36.46 32.60
CA HIS A 76 -32.89 -37.30 33.65
C HIS A 76 -33.64 -38.59 33.25
N VAL A 77 -33.02 -39.71 33.64
CA VAL A 77 -33.61 -40.90 34.30
C VAL A 77 -35.00 -41.37 33.84
N SER A 78 -35.05 -42.48 33.11
CA SER A 78 -36.12 -43.49 33.26
C SER A 78 -35.70 -44.89 32.82
N ARG A 79 -35.62 -45.78 33.83
CA ARG A 79 -35.91 -47.22 33.91
C ARG A 79 -35.25 -48.21 32.93
N PRO A 80 -34.62 -49.31 33.43
CA PRO A 80 -33.89 -50.24 32.58
C PRO A 80 -34.81 -51.33 32.05
N ASP A 81 -35.00 -51.43 30.74
CA ASP A 81 -35.36 -52.70 30.12
C ASP A 81 -35.00 -52.74 28.63
N ASN A 82 -33.72 -52.95 28.31
CA ASN A 82 -33.27 -53.78 27.17
C ASN A 82 -31.73 -53.91 27.16
N ARG A 83 -31.15 -54.71 28.07
CA ARG A 83 -29.70 -54.66 28.38
C ARG A 83 -28.79 -55.55 27.54
N ARG A 84 -29.15 -55.91 26.30
CA ARG A 84 -28.32 -56.82 25.48
C ARG A 84 -27.97 -56.36 24.07
N HIS A 85 -28.42 -55.19 23.62
CA HIS A 85 -28.10 -54.71 22.27
C HIS A 85 -27.42 -53.32 22.21
N THR A 86 -27.28 -52.61 23.33
CA THR A 86 -26.82 -51.21 23.32
C THR A 86 -25.34 -51.00 23.64
N MET A 87 -24.65 -51.99 24.21
CA MET A 87 -23.26 -51.81 24.67
C MET A 87 -22.25 -51.84 23.52
N ASN A 88 -22.56 -52.55 22.43
CA ASN A 88 -21.71 -52.60 21.24
C ASN A 88 -21.93 -51.39 20.31
N GLU A 89 -23.12 -50.80 20.31
CA GLU A 89 -23.46 -49.65 19.47
C GLU A 89 -22.84 -48.35 20.01
N VAL A 90 -22.87 -48.16 21.33
CA VAL A 90 -22.21 -47.01 22.00
C VAL A 90 -20.68 -47.04 21.81
N ASP A 91 -20.07 -48.22 21.83
CA ASP A 91 -18.62 -48.38 21.64
C ASP A 91 -18.19 -48.14 20.17
N LEU A 92 -19.06 -48.47 19.21
CA LEU A 92 -18.87 -48.15 17.79
C LEU A 92 -18.98 -46.64 17.52
N GLU A 93 -19.94 -45.95 18.14
CA GLU A 93 -20.10 -44.50 18.02
C GLU A 93 -18.90 -43.73 18.61
N ASP A 94 -18.43 -44.15 19.78
CA ASP A 94 -17.25 -43.53 20.42
C ASP A 94 -15.99 -43.78 19.60
N ARG A 95 -15.82 -44.97 19.02
CA ARG A 95 -14.71 -45.27 18.09
C ARG A 95 -14.76 -44.41 16.83
N GLN A 96 -15.94 -44.26 16.22
CA GLN A 96 -16.13 -43.36 15.06
C GLN A 96 -15.91 -41.89 15.43
N ARG A 97 -16.21 -41.48 16.66
CA ARG A 97 -15.90 -40.12 17.15
C ARG A 97 -14.38 -39.91 17.25
N VAL A 98 -13.66 -40.88 17.81
CA VAL A 98 -12.19 -40.82 17.94
C VAL A 98 -11.51 -40.82 16.58
N GLU A 99 -11.94 -41.68 15.65
CA GLU A 99 -11.40 -41.72 14.28
C GLU A 99 -11.60 -40.39 13.55
N ARG A 100 -12.80 -39.80 13.64
CA ARG A 100 -13.08 -38.47 13.08
C ARG A 100 -12.25 -37.37 13.73
N TRP A 101 -12.02 -37.42 15.04
CA TRP A 101 -11.16 -36.46 15.73
C TRP A 101 -9.69 -36.59 15.31
N LEU A 102 -9.23 -37.82 15.06
CA LEU A 102 -7.88 -38.08 14.54
C LEU A 102 -7.72 -37.56 13.11
N GLU A 103 -8.70 -37.78 12.23
CA GLU A 103 -8.71 -37.24 10.86
C GLU A 103 -8.66 -35.70 10.86
N GLU A 104 -9.47 -35.06 11.71
CA GLU A 104 -9.49 -33.60 11.87
C GLU A 104 -8.14 -33.09 12.39
N SER A 105 -7.60 -33.73 13.42
CA SER A 105 -6.29 -33.37 13.97
C SER A 105 -5.18 -33.53 12.93
N GLN A 106 -5.23 -34.59 12.12
CA GLN A 106 -4.26 -34.83 11.04
C GLN A 106 -4.37 -33.78 9.93
N TYR A 107 -5.58 -33.36 9.55
CA TYR A 107 -5.77 -32.29 8.57
C TYR A 107 -5.24 -30.94 9.08
N LEU A 108 -5.57 -30.58 10.32
CA LEU A 108 -5.14 -29.33 10.93
C LEU A 108 -3.62 -29.27 11.09
N LEU A 109 -3.01 -30.31 11.64
CA LEU A 109 -1.57 -30.36 11.89
C LEU A 109 -0.77 -30.60 10.61
N GLY A 110 -1.29 -31.38 9.67
CA GLY A 110 -0.56 -31.79 8.47
C GLY A 110 -0.66 -30.80 7.30
N ARG A 111 -1.73 -30.00 7.23
CA ARG A 111 -1.98 -29.14 6.06
C ARG A 111 -2.31 -27.71 6.42
N LEU A 112 -3.23 -27.52 7.36
CA LEU A 112 -3.77 -26.19 7.62
C LEU A 112 -2.73 -25.31 8.36
N ILE A 113 -2.27 -25.75 9.54
CA ILE A 113 -1.34 -24.99 10.38
C ILE A 113 0.00 -24.71 9.68
N PRO A 114 0.67 -25.71 9.06
CA PRO A 114 1.90 -25.44 8.31
C PRO A 114 1.69 -24.42 7.20
N GLY A 115 0.60 -24.55 6.43
CA GLY A 115 0.28 -23.61 5.35
C GLY A 115 0.10 -22.16 5.83
N TYR A 116 -0.52 -21.95 6.99
CA TYR A 116 -0.63 -20.61 7.59
C TYR A 116 0.72 -20.05 8.04
N ILE A 117 1.63 -20.89 8.53
CA ILE A 117 2.97 -20.47 8.94
C ILE A 117 3.76 -20.03 7.70
N ASP A 118 3.74 -20.83 6.63
CA ASP A 118 4.44 -20.52 5.38
C ASP A 118 3.93 -19.20 4.76
N ASP A 119 2.61 -19.01 4.74
CA ASP A 119 1.99 -17.78 4.24
C ASP A 119 2.42 -16.56 5.07
N ARG A 120 2.45 -16.69 6.39
CA ARG A 120 2.88 -15.62 7.28
C ARG A 120 4.33 -15.24 7.04
N GLU A 121 5.22 -16.21 6.91
CA GLU A 121 6.63 -15.93 6.64
C GLU A 121 6.82 -15.29 5.25
N ARG A 122 6.07 -15.74 4.24
CA ARG A 122 6.03 -15.09 2.93
C ARG A 122 5.53 -13.65 3.00
N LEU A 123 4.48 -13.38 3.78
CA LEU A 123 3.95 -12.03 3.96
C LEU A 123 4.93 -11.13 4.70
N LYS A 124 5.61 -11.63 5.73
CA LYS A 124 6.69 -10.88 6.42
C LYS A 124 7.82 -10.53 5.47
N MET A 125 8.30 -11.46 4.66
CA MET A 125 9.37 -11.18 3.68
C MET A 125 8.93 -10.11 2.67
N ARG A 126 7.69 -10.18 2.18
CA ARG A 126 7.14 -9.15 1.28
C ARG A 126 7.02 -7.78 1.95
N LEU A 127 6.64 -7.74 3.23
CA LEU A 127 6.56 -6.50 4.00
C LEU A 127 7.95 -5.87 4.15
N VAL A 128 8.94 -6.66 4.57
CA VAL A 128 10.33 -6.18 4.70
C VAL A 128 10.84 -5.62 3.37
N GLY A 129 10.65 -6.34 2.26
CA GLY A 129 11.06 -5.84 0.94
C GLY A 129 10.34 -4.55 0.54
N ALA A 130 9.05 -4.42 0.86
CA ALA A 130 8.29 -3.20 0.60
C ALA A 130 8.74 -2.02 1.48
N GLU A 131 9.14 -2.28 2.73
CA GLU A 131 9.71 -1.27 3.63
C GLU A 131 11.07 -0.79 3.14
N GLU A 132 11.94 -1.71 2.71
CA GLU A 132 13.24 -1.40 2.11
C GLU A 132 13.09 -0.56 0.83
N ASP A 133 12.15 -0.93 -0.05
CA ASP A 133 11.82 -0.17 -1.26
C ASP A 133 11.29 1.25 -0.92
N ALA A 134 10.41 1.36 0.08
CA ALA A 134 9.86 2.64 0.51
C ALA A 134 10.95 3.56 1.06
N ASP A 135 11.88 3.01 1.86
CA ASP A 135 13.00 3.78 2.37
C ASP A 135 13.96 4.18 1.25
N ARG A 136 14.25 3.31 0.28
CA ARG A 136 15.05 3.70 -0.90
C ARG A 136 14.42 4.86 -1.65
N LEU A 137 13.13 4.78 -1.96
CA LEU A 137 12.40 5.83 -2.67
C LEU A 137 12.36 7.15 -1.88
N ARG A 138 12.27 7.11 -0.55
CA ARG A 138 12.38 8.32 0.29
C ARG A 138 13.74 8.98 0.15
N HIS A 139 14.83 8.20 0.15
CA HIS A 139 16.18 8.74 -0.05
C HIS A 139 16.35 9.33 -1.45
N GLU A 140 15.81 8.69 -2.48
CA GLU A 140 15.80 9.22 -3.86
C GLU A 140 15.04 10.54 -3.95
N ILE A 141 13.84 10.63 -3.36
CA ILE A 141 13.04 11.88 -3.31
C ILE A 141 13.81 13.00 -2.60
N GLU A 142 14.45 12.70 -1.47
CA GLU A 142 15.25 13.68 -0.74
C GLU A 142 16.49 14.12 -1.53
N GLY A 143 17.10 13.20 -2.28
CA GLY A 143 18.17 13.51 -3.24
C GLY A 143 17.70 14.49 -4.32
N LEU A 144 16.61 14.17 -5.00
CA LEU A 144 16.05 15.01 -6.05
C LEU A 144 15.60 16.37 -5.54
N ARG A 145 15.04 16.45 -4.32
CA ARG A 145 14.68 17.73 -3.70
C ARG A 145 15.90 18.63 -3.47
N ARG A 146 17.02 18.04 -3.02
CA ARG A 146 18.29 18.77 -2.86
C ARG A 146 18.85 19.23 -4.20
N GLU A 147 18.80 18.39 -5.23
CA GLU A 147 19.23 18.77 -6.59
C GLU A 147 18.40 19.93 -7.15
N VAL A 148 17.06 19.86 -7.05
CA VAL A 148 16.17 20.94 -7.47
C VAL A 148 16.48 22.23 -6.71
N ALA A 149 16.73 22.17 -5.40
CA ALA A 149 17.10 23.34 -4.61
C ALA A 149 18.44 23.94 -5.07
N SER A 150 19.44 23.10 -5.38
CA SER A 150 20.73 23.56 -5.93
C SER A 150 20.55 24.26 -7.28
N LEU A 151 19.82 23.64 -8.20
CA LEU A 151 19.58 24.20 -9.53
C LEU A 151 18.81 25.52 -9.47
N LEU A 152 17.84 25.65 -8.56
CA LEU A 152 17.14 26.92 -8.35
C LEU A 152 18.08 28.01 -7.80
N ALA A 153 18.99 27.66 -6.90
CA ALA A 153 19.99 28.59 -6.37
C ALA A 153 20.98 29.03 -7.46
N GLU A 154 21.46 28.11 -8.29
CA GLU A 154 22.34 28.39 -9.44
C GLU A 154 21.64 29.29 -10.48
N LEU A 155 20.38 28.99 -10.79
CA LEU A 155 19.59 29.81 -11.72
C LEU A 155 19.39 31.23 -11.18
N GLN A 156 19.14 31.37 -9.88
CA GLN A 156 19.04 32.69 -9.24
C GLN A 156 20.38 33.42 -9.26
N HIS A 157 21.49 32.71 -9.04
CA HIS A 157 22.83 33.27 -9.13
C HIS A 157 23.10 33.85 -10.52
N HIS A 158 22.85 33.08 -11.59
CA HIS A 158 23.01 33.55 -12.96
C HIS A 158 22.10 34.73 -13.33
N ARG A 159 20.86 34.77 -12.81
CA ARG A 159 19.99 35.94 -12.98
C ARG A 159 20.58 37.19 -12.33
N ASN A 160 21.16 37.05 -11.14
CA ASN A 160 21.80 38.17 -10.46
C ASN A 160 23.05 38.64 -11.22
N GLU A 161 23.86 37.72 -11.76
CA GLU A 161 25.00 38.06 -12.63
C GLU A 161 24.54 38.81 -13.89
N GLN A 162 23.49 38.33 -14.55
CA GLN A 162 22.90 39.00 -15.71
C GLN A 162 22.39 40.41 -15.37
N ALA A 163 21.73 40.59 -14.22
CA ALA A 163 21.30 41.91 -13.77
C ALA A 163 22.50 42.85 -13.52
N ALA A 164 23.53 42.37 -12.81
CA ALA A 164 24.74 43.14 -12.55
C ALA A 164 25.48 43.53 -13.84
N THR A 165 25.57 42.62 -14.82
CA THR A 165 26.18 42.93 -16.12
C THR A 165 25.36 43.96 -16.90
N ALA A 166 24.03 43.87 -16.89
CA ALA A 166 23.15 44.85 -17.54
C ALA A 166 23.29 46.24 -16.90
N GLU A 167 23.39 46.31 -15.56
CA GLU A 167 23.67 47.55 -14.83
C GLU A 167 25.03 48.15 -15.18
N ALA A 168 26.07 47.32 -15.29
CA ALA A 168 27.39 47.77 -15.73
C ALA A 168 27.38 48.33 -17.16
N PHE A 169 26.68 47.67 -18.10
CA PHE A 169 26.50 48.19 -19.45
C PHE A 169 25.71 49.50 -19.47
N ALA A 170 24.65 49.62 -18.66
CA ALA A 170 23.89 50.85 -18.54
C ALA A 170 24.77 52.00 -18.01
N ALA A 171 25.64 51.74 -17.04
CA ALA A 171 26.58 52.73 -16.52
C ALA A 171 27.59 53.18 -17.59
N VAL A 172 28.18 52.25 -18.35
CA VAL A 172 29.10 52.59 -19.45
C VAL A 172 28.40 53.41 -20.54
N LEU A 173 27.18 53.03 -20.93
CA LEU A 173 26.39 53.80 -21.89
C LEU A 173 26.05 55.20 -21.37
N GLY A 174 25.77 55.33 -20.07
CA GLY A 174 25.61 56.63 -19.40
C GLY A 174 26.85 57.51 -19.54
N GLN A 175 28.04 56.96 -19.23
CA GLN A 175 29.32 57.66 -19.38
C GLN A 175 29.58 58.08 -20.84
N LEU A 176 29.29 57.22 -21.82
CA LEU A 176 29.42 57.54 -23.24
C LEU A 176 28.46 58.66 -23.67
N SER A 177 27.24 58.69 -23.12
CA SER A 177 26.28 59.76 -23.37
C SER A 177 26.75 61.09 -22.79
N ASP A 178 27.31 61.09 -21.59
CA ASP A 178 27.86 62.28 -20.95
C ASP A 178 29.04 62.88 -21.75
N LEU A 179 29.83 62.04 -22.44
CA LEU A 179 30.91 62.48 -23.33
C LEU A 179 30.43 63.14 -24.62
N GLN A 180 29.18 62.92 -25.05
CA GLN A 180 28.66 63.46 -26.31
C GLN A 180 28.60 65.00 -26.31
N LYS A 181 28.20 65.62 -25.19
CA LYS A 181 28.12 67.08 -25.04
C LYS A 181 29.47 67.78 -25.20
N PRO A 182 30.52 67.44 -24.43
CA PRO A 182 31.83 68.08 -24.58
C PRO A 182 32.43 67.84 -25.97
N LEU A 183 32.23 66.66 -26.56
CA LEU A 183 32.74 66.37 -27.91
C LEU A 183 32.09 67.26 -28.98
N THR A 184 30.78 67.47 -28.87
CA THR A 184 30.02 68.35 -29.77
C THR A 184 30.43 69.82 -29.58
N GLU A 185 30.67 70.25 -28.34
CA GLU A 185 31.18 71.60 -28.05
C GLU A 185 32.60 71.81 -28.59
N VAL A 186 33.50 70.82 -28.46
CA VAL A 186 34.84 70.87 -29.09
C VAL A 186 34.73 70.95 -30.61
N HIS A 187 33.85 70.15 -31.22
CA HIS A 187 33.60 70.19 -32.65
C HIS A 187 33.10 71.58 -33.11
N ARG A 188 32.13 72.15 -32.40
CA ARG A 188 31.60 73.50 -32.66
C ARG A 188 32.69 74.57 -32.58
N ARG A 189 33.56 74.51 -31.57
CA ARG A 189 34.68 75.44 -31.41
C ARG A 189 35.67 75.33 -32.58
N LEU A 190 36.06 74.11 -32.97
CA LEU A 190 36.94 73.90 -34.12
C LEU A 190 36.35 74.45 -35.41
N GLN A 191 35.05 74.23 -35.67
CA GLN A 191 34.37 74.80 -36.84
C GLN A 191 34.37 76.34 -36.83
N SER A 192 34.15 76.96 -35.67
CA SER A 192 34.15 78.43 -35.55
C SER A 192 35.53 79.04 -35.82
N VAL A 193 36.61 78.33 -35.49
CA VAL A 193 37.99 78.76 -35.75
C VAL A 193 38.37 78.57 -37.23
N HIS A 194 37.75 77.61 -37.92
CA HIS A 194 38.03 77.28 -39.32
C HIS A 194 37.09 77.96 -40.33
N ALA A 195 36.07 78.70 -39.87
CA ALA A 195 35.15 79.43 -40.74
C ALA A 195 35.90 80.61 -41.42
N PRO A 196 36.03 80.64 -42.76
CA PRO A 196 36.68 81.74 -43.45
C PRO A 196 35.80 83.00 -43.36
N ALA A 197 36.44 84.16 -43.17
CA ALA A 197 35.76 85.45 -43.19
C ALA A 197 35.17 85.73 -44.59
N MET A 198 33.92 85.34 -44.80
CA MET A 198 33.12 85.85 -45.91
C MET A 198 32.65 87.26 -45.54
N ASN A 199 33.57 88.22 -45.71
CA ASN A 199 33.23 89.63 -45.66
C ASN A 199 32.30 89.97 -46.83
N GLY A 200 31.12 90.48 -46.49
CA GLY A 200 30.29 91.21 -47.42
C GLY A 200 31.06 92.41 -47.94
N ALA A 201 31.24 92.47 -49.25
CA ALA A 201 31.52 93.68 -49.98
C ALA A 201 30.97 93.47 -51.38
N TYR A 202 29.78 94.00 -51.66
CA TYR A 202 29.42 94.68 -52.91
C TYR A 202 28.03 95.31 -52.71
N SER A 203 28.02 96.44 -52.01
CA SER A 203 27.04 97.50 -52.18
C SER A 203 27.80 98.68 -52.79
N HIS A 204 27.62 98.97 -54.08
CA HIS A 204 27.67 100.32 -54.66
C HIS A 204 27.31 100.27 -56.16
N ALA A 205 26.31 101.08 -56.50
CA ALA A 205 25.97 101.69 -57.80
C ALA A 205 25.65 100.78 -59.00
#